data_AF-D0L2F7-F1
#
_entry.id   AF-D0L2F7-F1
#
_cell.length_a   1.000
_cell.length_b   1.000
_cell.length_c   1.000
_cell.angle_alpha   90.00
_cell.angle_beta   90.00
_cell.angle_gamma   90.00
#
_symmetry.space_group_name_H-M   'P 1'
#
loop_
_entity.id
_entity.type
_entity.pdbx_description
1 polymer ?
#
loop_
_entity_poly.entity_id
_entity_poly.type
_entity_poly.pdbx_seq_one_letter_code
_entity_poly.pdbx_strand_id
1 'polypeptide(L)'
;MARRKRRANTLTDKHGFNRATPDADVWNVAAEARIAEDMAKKDGAIEVEGRVIEPLPNAMFRIELENGHKVLAHISGKMRQHYIRILPEDRVVVELSPYDLGRGRIVYRYK
;
A
#
# COMPACT_ATOMS: atom_id res chain seq x y z
N MET A 1 27.37 62.83 -13.35
CA MET A 1 28.21 61.72 -12.83
C MET A 1 27.69 60.41 -13.38
N ALA A 2 28.44 59.81 -14.30
CA ALA A 2 28.12 58.54 -14.94
C ALA A 2 28.66 57.35 -14.12
N ARG A 3 27.88 56.27 -14.00
CA ARG A 3 28.39 54.93 -13.66
C ARG A 3 27.43 53.90 -14.26
N ARG A 4 27.88 53.25 -15.34
CA ARG A 4 28.25 51.80 -15.40
C ARG A 4 27.01 50.87 -15.35
N LYS A 5 26.87 49.81 -16.14
CA LYS A 5 27.68 49.16 -17.19
C LYS A 5 26.81 47.98 -17.69
N ARG A 6 26.98 47.62 -18.98
CA ARG A 6 26.94 46.24 -19.55
C ARG A 6 25.57 45.52 -19.53
N ARG A 7 24.93 45.32 -20.69
CA ARG A 7 25.09 44.17 -21.61
C ARG A 7 25.04 42.81 -20.89
N ALA A 8 24.00 42.01 -21.13
CA ALA A 8 24.06 40.89 -22.07
C ALA A 8 22.69 40.21 -22.21
N ASN A 9 22.47 39.71 -23.42
CA ASN A 9 21.39 38.87 -23.92
C ASN A 9 21.62 37.40 -23.50
N THR A 10 20.55 36.60 -23.37
CA THR A 10 20.45 35.13 -23.60
C THR A 10 19.04 34.69 -23.16
N LEU A 11 18.09 34.44 -24.07
CA LEU A 11 17.76 33.15 -24.73
C LEU A 11 17.63 31.95 -23.79
N THR A 12 16.40 31.42 -23.71
CA THR A 12 16.00 30.06 -23.27
C THR A 12 16.30 29.72 -21.80
N ASP A 13 15.35 29.22 -21.00
CA ASP A 13 14.89 27.84 -21.08
C ASP A 13 13.45 27.62 -20.60
N LYS A 14 12.92 26.54 -21.18
CA LYS A 14 11.58 25.99 -21.07
C LYS A 14 11.69 24.85 -20.06
N HIS A 15 10.70 24.77 -19.16
CA HIS A 15 10.45 23.69 -18.20
C HIS A 15 11.21 23.76 -16.87
N GLY A 16 10.42 23.89 -15.81
CA GLY A 16 10.85 23.74 -14.43
C GLY A 16 9.63 23.61 -13.52
N PHE A 17 8.71 22.71 -13.87
CA PHE A 17 7.60 22.30 -13.00
C PHE A 17 8.23 21.62 -11.78
N ASN A 18 8.35 22.37 -10.68
CA ASN A 18 8.97 21.91 -9.45
C ASN A 18 8.01 20.91 -8.76
N ARG A 19 7.99 19.67 -9.27
CA ARG A 19 7.49 18.50 -8.55
C ARG A 19 8.59 18.08 -7.59
N ALA A 20 8.64 18.73 -6.43
CA ALA A 20 9.12 18.03 -5.25
C ALA A 20 8.10 16.92 -5.00
N THR A 21 8.43 15.70 -5.44
CA THR A 21 7.69 14.51 -5.03
C THR A 21 7.91 14.34 -3.53
N PRO A 22 6.86 14.33 -2.69
CA PRO A 22 6.97 13.75 -1.37
C PRO A 22 6.89 12.24 -1.59
N ASP A 23 8.01 11.68 -2.02
CA ASP A 23 8.16 10.25 -2.28
C ASP A 23 8.07 9.49 -0.95
N ALA A 24 7.20 8.48 -0.93
CA ALA A 24 7.10 7.38 0.02
C ALA A 24 6.44 7.59 1.40
N ASP A 25 6.42 8.77 2.02
CA ASP A 25 5.97 8.88 3.43
C ASP A 25 4.52 9.33 3.67
N VAL A 26 3.83 9.86 2.66
CA VAL A 26 2.44 10.34 2.79
C VAL A 26 1.46 9.21 3.11
N TRP A 27 1.83 7.98 2.77
CA TRP A 27 1.06 6.78 3.06
C TRP A 27 1.07 6.37 4.54
N ASN A 28 2.14 6.67 5.29
CA ASN A 28 2.27 6.25 6.70
C ASN A 28 1.38 7.10 7.62
N VAL A 29 1.33 8.42 7.42
CA VAL A 29 0.59 9.34 8.31
C VAL A 29 -0.93 9.17 8.18
N ALA A 30 -1.43 8.84 6.98
CA ALA A 30 -2.85 8.54 6.76
C ALA A 30 -3.22 7.06 7.02
N ALA A 31 -2.22 6.18 7.17
CA ALA A 31 -2.44 4.79 7.53
C ALA A 31 -2.83 4.65 9.01
N GLU A 32 -2.12 5.33 9.91
CA GLU A 32 -2.36 5.24 11.36
C GLU A 32 -3.77 5.67 11.77
N ALA A 33 -4.30 6.77 11.20
CA ALA A 33 -5.63 7.28 11.55
C ALA A 33 -6.81 6.40 11.06
N ARG A 34 -6.61 5.61 10.00
CA ARG A 34 -7.67 4.75 9.42
C ARG A 34 -7.62 3.30 9.89
N ILE A 35 -6.48 2.83 10.39
CA ILE A 35 -6.39 1.53 11.08
C ILE A 35 -7.36 1.52 12.29
N ALA A 36 -7.57 2.65 12.94
CA ALA A 36 -8.53 2.81 14.03
C ALA A 36 -10.01 2.69 13.62
N GLU A 37 -10.37 2.94 12.36
CA GLU A 37 -11.78 2.99 11.93
C GLU A 37 -12.31 1.58 11.55
N ASP A 38 -11.45 0.69 11.05
CA ASP A 38 -11.77 -0.73 10.89
C ASP A 38 -11.73 -1.49 12.24
N MET A 39 -10.88 -1.07 13.19
CA MET A 39 -10.87 -1.55 14.59
C MET A 39 -12.21 -1.32 15.30
N ALA A 40 -12.95 -0.27 14.94
CA ALA A 40 -14.21 0.08 15.58
C ALA A 40 -15.39 -0.86 15.23
N LYS A 41 -15.20 -1.89 14.39
CA LYS A 41 -16.30 -2.76 13.93
C LYS A 41 -16.26 -4.23 14.32
N LYS A 42 -15.15 -4.82 14.79
CA LYS A 42 -15.12 -6.21 15.28
C LYS A 42 -13.95 -6.43 16.25
N ASP A 43 -14.25 -6.49 17.55
CA ASP A 43 -13.33 -6.75 18.68
C ASP A 43 -12.64 -8.15 18.67
N GLY A 44 -12.20 -8.66 17.52
CA GLY A 44 -11.60 -10.00 17.46
C GLY A 44 -11.02 -10.44 16.11
N ALA A 45 -10.70 -9.53 15.19
CA ALA A 45 -9.92 -9.92 14.02
C ALA A 45 -8.50 -10.30 14.44
N ILE A 46 -8.02 -11.45 13.97
CA ILE A 46 -6.66 -11.92 14.27
C ILE A 46 -5.78 -11.58 13.08
N GLU A 47 -4.75 -10.76 13.30
CA GLU A 47 -3.74 -10.47 12.29
C GLU A 47 -2.69 -11.57 12.28
N VAL A 48 -2.46 -12.14 11.09
CA VAL A 48 -1.48 -13.21 10.89
C VAL A 48 -0.69 -12.92 9.61
N GLU A 49 0.60 -13.18 9.67
CA GLU A 49 1.46 -13.08 8.51
C GLU A 49 1.42 -14.34 7.65
N GLY A 50 1.60 -14.15 6.35
CA GLY A 50 1.66 -15.26 5.41
C GLY A 50 2.28 -14.89 4.08
N ARG A 51 2.43 -15.90 3.24
CA ARG A 51 2.98 -15.78 1.89
C ARG A 51 1.95 -16.16 0.84
N VAL A 52 1.87 -15.36 -0.21
CA VAL A 52 0.95 -15.63 -1.32
C VAL A 52 1.49 -16.80 -2.14
N ILE A 53 0.71 -17.88 -2.27
CA ILE A 53 1.09 -19.03 -3.09
C ILE A 53 0.65 -18.78 -4.54
N GLU A 54 -0.64 -18.51 -4.73
CA GLU A 54 -1.21 -18.38 -6.07
C GLU A 54 -2.40 -17.41 -6.10
N PRO A 55 -2.53 -16.62 -7.17
CA PRO A 55 -3.72 -15.85 -7.45
C PRO A 55 -4.81 -16.75 -8.04
N LEU A 56 -6.04 -16.54 -7.58
CA LEU A 56 -7.24 -17.25 -8.05
C LEU A 56 -8.15 -16.29 -8.84
N PRO A 57 -9.03 -16.83 -9.71
CA PRO A 57 -10.09 -16.04 -10.34
C PRO A 57 -10.94 -15.35 -9.26
N ASN A 58 -11.41 -14.13 -9.54
CA ASN A 58 -12.15 -13.24 -8.63
C ASN A 58 -11.31 -12.43 -7.63
N ALA A 59 -10.02 -12.22 -7.90
CA ALA A 59 -9.12 -11.46 -7.01
C ALA A 59 -9.07 -12.03 -5.59
N MET A 60 -9.20 -13.35 -5.51
CA MET A 60 -8.90 -14.16 -4.35
C MET A 60 -7.45 -14.63 -4.45
N PHE A 61 -6.80 -14.82 -3.32
CA PHE A 61 -5.43 -15.28 -3.23
C PHE A 61 -5.38 -16.43 -2.25
N ARG A 62 -4.65 -17.48 -2.64
CA ARG A 62 -4.30 -18.54 -1.71
C ARG A 62 -3.04 -18.11 -0.97
N ILE A 63 -3.14 -18.03 0.35
CA ILE A 63 -2.04 -17.59 1.22
C ILE A 63 -1.71 -18.73 2.15
N GLU A 64 -0.43 -19.02 2.28
CA GLU A 64 0.11 -19.89 3.32
C GLU A 64 0.47 -19.04 4.52
N LEU A 65 -0.24 -19.25 5.62
CA LEU A 65 0.10 -18.63 6.89
C LEU A 65 1.39 -19.26 7.45
N GLU A 66 2.08 -18.54 8.32
CA GLU A 66 3.27 -19.07 9.00
C GLU A 66 2.96 -20.35 9.82
N ASN A 67 1.70 -20.52 10.24
CA ASN A 67 1.21 -21.72 10.91
C ASN A 67 1.07 -22.95 9.98
N GLY A 68 1.39 -22.83 8.67
CA GLY A 68 1.27 -23.89 7.67
C GLY A 68 -0.15 -24.11 7.12
N HIS A 69 -1.12 -23.29 7.56
CA HIS A 69 -2.49 -23.34 7.07
C HIS A 69 -2.64 -22.51 5.79
N LYS A 70 -3.40 -23.07 4.83
CA LYS A 70 -3.74 -22.38 3.59
C LYS A 70 -5.10 -21.72 3.72
N VAL A 71 -5.13 -20.41 3.53
CA VAL A 71 -6.34 -19.60 3.63
C VAL A 71 -6.66 -18.92 2.30
N LEU A 72 -7.93 -18.63 2.11
CA LEU A 72 -8.42 -17.86 0.97
C LEU A 72 -8.66 -16.43 1.43
N ALA A 73 -7.90 -15.49 0.88
CA ALA A 73 -8.05 -14.09 1.22
C ALA A 73 -8.39 -13.24 0.01
N HIS A 74 -9.13 -12.17 0.25
CA HIS A 74 -9.36 -11.12 -0.73
C HIS A 74 -8.64 -9.85 -0.32
N ILE A 75 -8.34 -9.00 -1.30
CA ILE A 75 -7.70 -7.72 -1.07
C ILE A 75 -8.65 -6.76 -0.35
N SER A 76 -8.17 -6.06 0.67
CA SER A 76 -8.92 -4.97 1.30
C SER A 76 -9.29 -3.88 0.29
N GLY A 77 -10.39 -3.18 0.58
CA GLY A 77 -10.84 -2.05 -0.26
C GLY A 77 -9.78 -0.96 -0.38
N LYS A 78 -9.03 -0.69 0.70
CA LYS A 78 -7.94 0.29 0.70
C LYS A 78 -6.85 -0.09 -0.29
N MET A 79 -6.39 -1.34 -0.31
CA MET A 79 -5.39 -1.79 -1.27
C MET A 79 -5.88 -1.70 -2.72
N ARG A 80 -7.18 -1.99 -2.97
CA ARG A 80 -7.80 -1.83 -4.31
C ARG A 80 -7.80 -0.38 -4.77
N GLN A 81 -8.16 0.56 -3.88
CA GLN A 81 -8.17 2.00 -4.20
C GLN A 81 -6.79 2.53 -4.59
N HIS A 82 -5.73 1.95 -4.02
CA HIS A 82 -4.35 2.36 -4.32
C HIS A 82 -3.65 1.46 -5.35
N TYR A 83 -4.42 0.63 -6.07
CA TYR A 83 -3.90 -0.21 -7.15
C TYR A 83 -2.71 -1.09 -6.73
N ILE A 84 -2.69 -1.55 -5.47
CA ILE A 84 -1.64 -2.45 -5.00
C ILE A 84 -1.84 -3.80 -5.68
N ARG A 85 -0.87 -4.18 -6.50
CA ARG A 85 -0.82 -5.49 -7.15
C ARG A 85 -0.20 -6.47 -6.18
N ILE A 86 -0.76 -7.67 -6.09
CA ILE A 86 -0.18 -8.78 -5.33
C ILE A 86 0.32 -9.80 -6.33
N LEU A 87 1.56 -10.23 -6.15
CA LEU A 87 2.21 -11.27 -6.92
C LEU A 87 2.30 -12.54 -6.08
N PRO A 88 2.46 -13.71 -6.72
CA PRO A 88 2.91 -14.91 -6.01
C PRO A 88 4.20 -14.62 -5.25
N GLU A 89 4.40 -15.32 -4.15
CA GLU A 89 5.57 -15.26 -3.28
C GLU A 89 5.70 -13.99 -2.40
N ASP A 90 4.79 -13.03 -2.53
CA ASP A 90 4.75 -11.83 -1.69
C ASP A 90 4.42 -12.16 -0.23
N ARG A 91 5.09 -11.47 0.70
CA ARG A 91 4.76 -11.49 2.13
C ARG A 91 3.65 -10.48 2.40
N VAL A 92 2.59 -10.93 3.05
CA VAL A 92 1.38 -10.14 3.30
C VAL A 92 0.87 -10.35 4.71
N VAL A 93 0.18 -9.35 5.24
CA VAL A 93 -0.57 -9.46 6.50
C VAL A 93 -2.02 -9.72 6.18
N VAL A 94 -2.57 -10.77 6.78
CA VAL A 94 -3.94 -11.21 6.61
C VAL A 94 -4.67 -11.08 7.94
N GLU A 95 -5.77 -10.36 7.93
CA GLU A 95 -6.75 -10.41 9.02
C GLU A 95 -7.69 -11.59 8.80
N LEU A 96 -7.72 -12.48 9.78
CA LEU A 96 -8.66 -13.59 9.82
C LEU A 96 -9.90 -13.19 10.60
N SER A 97 -11.05 -13.67 10.13
CA SER A 97 -12.28 -13.55 10.91
C SER A 97 -12.24 -14.56 12.07
N PRO A 98 -12.61 -14.17 13.30
CA PRO A 98 -12.60 -15.08 14.45
C PRO A 98 -13.60 -16.24 14.31
N TYR A 99 -14.56 -16.10 13.40
CA TYR A 99 -15.59 -17.11 13.11
C TYR A 99 -15.18 -18.09 12.01
N ASP A 100 -14.23 -17.73 11.15
CA ASP A 100 -13.80 -18.53 10.01
C ASP A 100 -12.31 -18.27 9.74
N LEU A 101 -11.47 -19.18 10.23
CA LEU A 101 -10.01 -19.15 10.06
C LEU A 101 -9.58 -19.49 8.63
N GLY A 102 -10.49 -20.01 7.78
CA GLY A 102 -10.20 -20.35 6.38
C GLY A 102 -10.32 -19.15 5.43
N ARG A 103 -10.93 -18.06 5.89
CA ARG A 103 -11.12 -16.83 5.10
C ARG A 103 -10.47 -15.63 5.75
N GLY A 104 -9.77 -14.86 4.93
CA GLY A 104 -9.04 -13.68 5.39
C GLY A 104 -9.24 -12.46 4.52
N ARG A 105 -8.73 -11.34 5.01
CA ARG A 105 -8.63 -10.06 4.31
C ARG A 105 -7.18 -9.60 4.31
N ILE A 106 -6.65 -9.29 3.13
CA ILE A 106 -5.28 -8.80 2.99
C ILE A 106 -5.28 -7.29 3.28
N VAL A 107 -4.57 -6.90 4.33
CA VAL A 107 -4.51 -5.49 4.78
C VAL A 107 -3.23 -4.83 4.33
N TYR A 108 -2.13 -5.60 4.35
CA TYR A 108 -0.80 -5.07 4.08
C TYR A 108 0.03 -6.03 3.24
N ARG A 109 0.93 -5.47 2.44
CA ARG A 109 1.95 -6.18 1.67
C ARG A 109 3.31 -5.58 2.04
N TYR A 110 4.26 -6.41 2.42
CA TYR A 110 5.64 -6.00 2.62
C TYR A 110 6.32 -5.78 1.27
N LYS A 111 7.18 -4.76 1.18
CA LYS A 111 7.90 -4.37 -0.03
C LYS A 111 9.26 -5.05 -0.13
#